data_AF-A0AAU0V4Z2-F1
#
_entry.id   AF-A0AAU0V4Z2-F1
#
_cell.length_a   1.000
_cell.length_b   1.000
_cell.length_c   1.000
_cell.angle_alpha   90.00
_cell.angle_beta   90.00
_cell.angle_gamma   90.00
#
_symmetry.space_group_name_H-M   'P 1'
#
loop_
_entity.id
_entity.type
_entity.pdbx_description
1 polymer ?
#
loop_
_entity_poly.entity_id
_entity_poly.type
_entity_poly.pdbx_seq_one_letter_code
_entity_poly.pdbx_strand_id
1 'polypeptide(L)'
;METTVPGRGADGRGASAPRRPGRSPALSSGTGKAAARVAAFAVCQAALVAGAGLLITGPAHELWPMTAEDAVVEALVDARTATLTTASTVVSALGDTGTVVGLTLLVCLALVLVPRLPLWRETVFLAAAVSLQSAVFLLVTASVDRTRPDVERLDDSPPTSSYTSGHTGAATALYAGLAVLVLSRVRAPWRAPLAALLLAVPLLVGLARLYRGMHHPTDVAGGLVNGSLSLLVVGRAALAGHSWAARPPADATDIAVAAAEGRPAPVRKQAAVIVNPTVTDTATRDRLRLVLAQHGYHDTPFIDTTAQDPGGGQTAGALGAGAELIVVCGGDGTVRTVADALAGTGVPLVLVPCGTGNLLARNLGLPLGPADALAAGLAGEPRTLDLGRIEGDGFPAAHFTAMAGAGLDAAMLEETSDRAKSALGWPAYVLAGAKGLRAPRMRLAVSLDGGPELHRTARMVLIANIGTVQAGAAPVPAARPDDGLLDLAVFDPRGAGGWLRAAGVLLRGGGRGGDTEKPGANGPVPGTGGRDAAGRSRAAGSARGPVEFHTFRRAELSFTRPQPREVDGDPVGPGLRLAAEVRPGALTVLLPARER
;
A
#
# COMPACT_ATOMS: atom_id res chain seq x y z
N MET A 1 -29.51 -6.56 -75.39
CA MET A 1 -28.16 -6.70 -75.99
C MET A 1 -27.25 -5.97 -75.01
N GLU A 2 -26.47 -6.59 -74.13
CA GLU A 2 -25.79 -7.88 -74.16
C GLU A 2 -25.48 -8.29 -72.70
N THR A 3 -25.68 -9.57 -72.40
CA THR A 3 -25.23 -10.27 -71.19
C THR A 3 -23.75 -10.62 -71.31
N THR A 4 -22.97 -10.59 -70.22
CA THR A 4 -22.09 -11.72 -69.82
C THR A 4 -21.38 -11.51 -68.47
N VAL A 5 -21.43 -12.57 -67.66
CA VAL A 5 -20.65 -12.92 -66.46
C VAL A 5 -19.61 -14.00 -66.91
N PRO A 6 -18.69 -14.59 -66.11
CA PRO A 6 -17.58 -14.14 -65.24
C PRO A 6 -16.19 -14.69 -65.69
N GLY A 7 -15.11 -14.40 -64.94
CA GLY A 7 -13.82 -15.11 -65.05
C GLY A 7 -13.17 -15.40 -63.70
N ARG A 8 -13.03 -16.68 -63.34
CA ARG A 8 -12.31 -17.22 -62.16
C ARG A 8 -10.86 -17.55 -62.52
N GLY A 9 -9.94 -17.24 -61.61
CA GLY A 9 -8.91 -18.17 -61.10
C GLY A 9 -7.55 -18.26 -61.80
N ALA A 10 -6.48 -17.95 -61.04
CA ALA A 10 -5.41 -18.88 -60.63
C ALA A 10 -4.02 -18.20 -60.49
N ASP A 11 -3.51 -18.27 -59.26
CA ASP A 11 -2.14 -18.59 -58.83
C ASP A 11 -0.92 -17.74 -59.21
N GLY A 12 -0.16 -17.37 -58.16
CA GLY A 12 1.30 -17.43 -58.25
C GLY A 12 2.13 -16.39 -57.50
N ARG A 13 2.31 -16.61 -56.19
CA ARG A 13 3.55 -16.43 -55.41
C ARG A 13 4.24 -15.04 -55.36
N GLY A 14 4.42 -14.58 -54.12
CA GLY A 14 5.67 -13.92 -53.69
C GLY A 14 5.55 -12.45 -53.31
N ALA A 15 5.01 -12.15 -52.12
CA ALA A 15 5.22 -10.85 -51.49
C ALA A 15 5.66 -11.04 -50.03
N SER A 16 6.82 -10.44 -49.74
CA SER A 16 7.60 -10.44 -48.51
C SER A 16 6.82 -9.99 -47.27
N ALA A 17 6.89 -10.79 -46.21
CA ALA A 17 6.38 -10.44 -44.88
C ALA A 17 7.15 -9.24 -44.27
N PRO A 18 6.47 -8.25 -43.66
CA PRO A 18 7.15 -7.23 -42.89
C PRO A 18 7.61 -7.80 -41.53
N ARG A 19 8.88 -7.54 -41.20
CA ARG A 19 9.55 -7.93 -39.94
C ARG A 19 8.78 -7.40 -38.73
N ARG A 20 8.42 -8.31 -37.81
CA ARG A 20 7.90 -7.99 -36.46
C ARG A 20 8.97 -7.23 -35.65
N PRO A 21 8.64 -6.10 -35.00
CA PRO A 21 9.48 -5.58 -33.93
C PRO A 21 9.36 -6.50 -32.70
N GLY A 22 10.51 -6.89 -32.15
CA GLY A 22 10.64 -7.80 -31.02
C GLY A 22 9.91 -7.30 -29.78
N ARG A 23 9.11 -8.18 -29.17
CA ARG A 23 8.55 -7.98 -27.83
C ARG A 23 9.66 -8.21 -26.80
N SER A 24 10.09 -7.15 -26.13
CA SER A 24 10.75 -7.28 -24.83
C SER A 24 9.69 -7.55 -23.75
N PRO A 25 9.92 -8.47 -22.80
CA PRO A 25 8.98 -8.76 -21.72
C PRO A 25 9.03 -7.67 -20.65
N ALA A 26 7.97 -6.88 -20.51
CA ALA A 26 7.84 -5.90 -19.44
C ALA A 26 7.38 -6.60 -18.14
N LEU A 27 8.28 -6.71 -17.17
CA LEU A 27 8.07 -7.33 -15.86
C LEU A 27 7.15 -6.49 -14.94
N SER A 28 6.23 -7.19 -14.27
CA SER A 28 5.29 -6.71 -13.24
C SER A 28 6.02 -6.06 -12.05
N SER A 29 5.61 -4.85 -11.64
CA SER A 29 6.51 -3.98 -10.87
C SER A 29 5.75 -3.15 -9.81
N GLY A 30 5.17 -3.80 -8.79
CA GLY A 30 4.42 -3.15 -7.69
C GLY A 30 5.07 -3.32 -6.31
N THR A 31 4.99 -4.50 -5.71
CA THR A 31 5.76 -4.87 -4.49
C THR A 31 7.26 -4.91 -4.75
N GLY A 32 7.63 -5.40 -5.94
CA GLY A 32 8.97 -5.25 -6.49
C GLY A 32 9.40 -3.79 -6.60
N LYS A 33 8.49 -2.84 -6.91
CA LYS A 33 8.84 -1.40 -6.95
C LYS A 33 8.93 -0.76 -5.57
N ALA A 34 8.11 -1.12 -4.60
CA ALA A 34 8.22 -0.57 -3.24
C ALA A 34 9.48 -1.12 -2.54
N ALA A 35 9.70 -2.44 -2.62
CA ALA A 35 10.94 -3.06 -2.17
C ALA A 35 12.14 -2.58 -2.99
N ALA A 36 12.02 -2.40 -4.31
CA ALA A 36 13.09 -1.81 -5.11
C ALA A 36 13.27 -0.32 -4.86
N ARG A 37 12.26 0.43 -4.40
CA ARG A 37 12.42 1.83 -3.98
C ARG A 37 13.13 1.90 -2.65
N VAL A 38 12.74 1.09 -1.66
CA VAL A 38 13.45 0.98 -0.38
C VAL A 38 14.86 0.48 -0.61
N ALA A 39 15.06 -0.53 -1.46
CA ALA A 39 16.37 -1.01 -1.83
C ALA A 39 17.16 0.03 -2.64
N ALA A 40 16.53 0.76 -3.56
CA ALA A 40 17.18 1.84 -4.31
C ALA A 40 17.59 2.98 -3.37
N PHE A 41 16.73 3.40 -2.43
CA PHE A 41 17.07 4.41 -1.45
C PHE A 41 18.11 3.90 -0.44
N ALA A 42 18.09 2.62 -0.08
CA ALA A 42 19.15 1.99 0.72
C ALA A 42 20.48 1.96 -0.03
N VAL A 43 20.46 1.68 -1.34
CA VAL A 43 21.64 1.75 -2.22
C VAL A 43 22.11 3.19 -2.38
N CYS A 44 21.21 4.16 -2.56
CA CYS A 44 21.55 5.58 -2.61
C CYS A 44 22.12 6.06 -1.28
N GLN A 45 21.55 5.64 -0.16
CA GLN A 45 22.09 5.91 1.18
C GLN A 45 23.50 5.32 1.31
N ALA A 46 23.67 4.05 0.96
CA ALA A 46 24.98 3.39 1.02
C ALA A 46 26.00 4.08 0.13
N ALA A 47 25.65 4.43 -1.11
CA ALA A 47 26.51 5.14 -2.05
C ALA A 47 26.83 6.57 -1.57
N LEU A 48 25.86 7.28 -0.99
CA LEU A 48 26.06 8.62 -0.45
C LEU A 48 27.02 8.60 0.74
N VAL A 49 26.79 7.68 1.70
CA VAL A 49 27.64 7.57 2.89
C VAL A 49 29.03 7.05 2.51
N ALA A 50 29.13 6.01 1.69
CA ALA A 50 30.43 5.50 1.21
C ALA A 50 31.17 6.54 0.37
N GLY A 51 30.47 7.25 -0.52
CA GLY A 51 31.04 8.31 -1.34
C GLY A 51 31.54 9.49 -0.51
N ALA A 52 30.80 9.88 0.54
CA ALA A 52 31.29 10.86 1.51
C ALA A 52 32.55 10.37 2.22
N GLY A 53 32.58 9.11 2.66
CA GLY A 53 33.77 8.50 3.25
C GLY A 53 34.99 8.53 2.31
N LEU A 54 34.83 8.10 1.06
CA LEU A 54 35.89 8.14 0.05
C LEU A 54 36.33 9.56 -0.32
N LEU A 55 35.41 10.53 -0.29
CA LEU A 55 35.73 11.93 -0.51
C LEU A 55 36.64 12.45 0.61
N ILE A 56 36.28 12.14 1.85
CA ILE A 56 37.00 12.56 3.07
C ILE A 56 38.38 11.90 3.16
N THR A 57 38.50 10.62 2.78
CA THR A 57 39.81 9.92 2.79
C THR A 57 40.66 10.21 1.55
N GLY A 58 40.05 10.72 0.47
CA GLY A 58 40.72 10.99 -0.79
C GLY A 58 40.89 12.50 -1.04
N PRO A 59 40.20 13.08 -2.04
CA PRO A 59 40.50 14.43 -2.53
C PRO A 59 40.17 15.56 -1.54
N ALA A 60 39.35 15.32 -0.51
CA ALA A 60 38.99 16.33 0.48
C ALA A 60 39.78 16.23 1.79
N HIS A 61 40.77 15.34 1.91
CA HIS A 61 41.52 15.16 3.15
C HIS A 61 42.29 16.42 3.60
N GLU A 62 42.68 17.29 2.66
CA GLU A 62 43.35 18.58 2.94
C GLU A 62 42.37 19.76 3.08
N LEU A 63 41.05 19.51 3.02
CA LEU A 63 40.04 20.56 3.12
C LEU A 63 39.49 20.62 4.56
N TRP A 64 39.01 21.80 4.93
CA TRP A 64 38.22 21.94 6.15
C TRP A 64 36.88 21.17 6.00
N PRO A 65 36.43 20.39 6.99
CA PRO A 65 36.93 20.34 8.36
C PRO A 65 38.06 19.34 8.64
N MET A 66 38.45 18.45 7.70
CA MET A 66 39.39 17.35 7.92
C MET A 66 40.72 17.78 8.54
N THR A 67 41.26 18.92 8.10
CA THR A 67 42.53 19.48 8.62
C THR A 67 42.47 19.94 10.07
N ALA A 68 41.28 20.09 10.64
CA ALA A 68 41.07 20.56 12.02
C ALA A 68 40.56 19.46 12.95
N GLU A 69 40.30 18.25 12.44
CA GLU A 69 39.69 17.17 13.22
C GLU A 69 40.62 16.63 14.30
N ASP A 70 41.90 16.44 13.99
CA ASP A 70 42.90 15.95 14.93
C ASP A 70 43.06 16.91 16.12
N ALA A 71 43.15 18.22 15.86
CA ALA A 71 43.21 19.24 16.91
C ALA A 71 41.97 19.23 17.82
N VAL A 72 40.79 18.94 17.28
CA VAL A 72 39.56 18.80 18.08
C VAL A 72 39.64 17.56 18.98
N VAL A 73 40.12 16.43 18.47
CA VAL A 73 40.26 15.20 19.25
C VAL A 73 41.35 15.34 20.32
N GLU A 74 42.52 15.90 19.97
CA GLU A 74 43.61 16.20 20.91
C GLU A 74 43.13 17.08 22.06
N ALA A 75 42.42 18.17 21.77
CA ALA A 75 41.85 19.04 22.81
C ALA A 75 40.90 18.29 23.77
N LEU A 76 40.16 17.29 23.27
CA LEU A 76 39.30 16.45 24.11
C LEU A 76 40.09 15.44 24.94
N VAL A 77 41.22 14.94 24.42
CA VAL A 77 42.15 14.08 25.15
C VAL A 77 42.82 14.84 26.29
N ASP A 78 43.28 16.06 26.02
CA ASP A 78 43.90 16.93 27.03
C ASP A 78 42.92 17.35 28.12
N ALA A 79 41.63 17.45 27.79
CA ALA A 79 40.55 17.77 28.73
C ALA A 79 40.09 16.56 29.60
N ARG A 80 40.78 15.42 29.54
CA ARG A 80 40.35 14.20 30.25
C ARG A 80 40.42 14.35 31.76
N THR A 81 39.36 13.93 32.45
CA THR A 81 39.33 13.82 33.92
C THR A 81 38.78 12.46 34.32
N ALA A 82 39.11 11.96 35.52
CA ALA A 82 38.61 10.67 36.00
C ALA A 82 37.07 10.58 35.97
N THR A 83 36.38 11.67 36.31
CA THR A 83 34.92 11.76 36.30
C THR A 83 34.35 11.71 34.89
N LEU A 84 34.88 12.54 33.97
CA LEU A 84 34.42 12.55 32.57
C LEU A 84 34.75 11.25 31.84
N THR A 85 35.88 10.63 32.17
CA THR A 85 36.26 9.32 31.64
C THR A 85 35.27 8.24 32.06
N THR A 86 34.90 8.20 33.34
CA THR A 86 33.87 7.26 33.83
C THR A 86 32.51 7.52 33.18
N ALA A 87 32.09 8.79 33.09
CA ALA A 87 30.83 9.17 32.43
C ALA A 87 30.83 8.78 30.94
N SER A 88 31.95 9.00 30.24
CA SER A 88 32.10 8.64 28.82
C SER A 88 31.96 7.14 28.57
N THR A 89 32.38 6.30 29.51
CA THR A 89 32.20 4.84 29.43
C THR A 89 30.72 4.48 29.47
N VAL A 90 29.96 5.04 30.40
CA VAL A 90 28.51 4.79 30.52
C VAL A 90 27.76 5.30 29.30
N VAL A 91 28.07 6.52 28.84
CA VAL A 91 27.43 7.13 27.68
C VAL A 91 27.78 6.36 26.41
N SER A 92 29.03 5.95 26.22
CA SER A 92 29.44 5.16 25.05
C SER A 92 28.77 3.78 25.04
N ALA A 93 28.49 3.19 26.21
CA ALA A 93 27.82 1.89 26.31
C ALA A 93 26.36 1.94 25.79
N LEU A 94 25.70 3.10 25.76
CA LEU A 94 24.36 3.26 25.18
C LEU A 94 24.36 3.07 23.65
N GLY A 95 25.49 3.33 22.99
CA GLY A 95 25.66 3.09 21.56
C GLY A 95 26.27 1.72 21.24
N ASP A 96 26.65 0.93 22.25
CA ASP A 96 27.24 -0.39 22.05
C ASP A 96 26.29 -1.34 21.31
N THR A 97 26.85 -2.23 20.49
CA THR A 97 26.07 -3.16 19.66
C THR A 97 25.19 -4.07 20.53
N GLY A 98 25.71 -4.59 21.64
CA GLY A 98 24.95 -5.46 22.54
C GLY A 98 23.79 -4.71 23.19
N THR A 99 24.05 -3.48 23.65
CA THR A 99 23.03 -2.59 24.24
C THR A 99 21.94 -2.24 23.23
N VAL A 100 22.31 -1.79 22.03
CA VAL A 100 21.36 -1.39 20.99
C VAL A 100 20.50 -2.57 20.55
N VAL A 101 21.10 -3.75 20.30
CA VAL A 101 20.35 -4.96 19.94
C VAL A 101 19.43 -5.38 21.08
N GLY A 102 19.94 -5.45 22.31
CA GLY A 102 19.17 -5.84 23.48
C GLY A 102 17.97 -4.91 23.74
N LEU A 103 18.19 -3.59 23.69
CA LEU A 103 17.14 -2.61 23.89
C LEU A 103 16.15 -2.57 22.72
N THR A 104 16.61 -2.72 21.47
CA THR A 104 15.74 -2.85 20.30
C THR A 104 14.83 -4.07 20.43
N LEU A 105 15.39 -5.23 20.78
CA LEU A 105 14.62 -6.46 21.00
C LEU A 105 13.65 -6.31 22.17
N LEU A 106 14.07 -5.71 23.28
CA LEU A 106 13.21 -5.45 24.44
C LEU A 106 12.04 -4.54 24.08
N VAL A 107 12.30 -3.44 23.36
CA VAL A 107 11.23 -2.52 22.92
C VAL A 107 10.33 -3.20 21.89
N CYS A 108 10.88 -3.90 20.90
CA CYS A 108 10.09 -4.67 19.94
C CYS A 108 9.21 -5.70 20.65
N LEU A 109 9.74 -6.39 21.66
CA LEU A 109 9.01 -7.34 22.48
C LEU A 109 7.92 -6.64 23.28
N ALA A 110 8.20 -5.48 23.89
CA ALA A 110 7.20 -4.70 24.61
C ALA A 110 6.07 -4.19 23.69
N LEU A 111 6.42 -3.69 22.50
CA LEU A 111 5.47 -3.23 21.46
C LEU A 111 4.63 -4.37 20.89
N VAL A 112 5.06 -5.62 21.03
CA VAL A 112 4.34 -6.81 20.56
C VAL A 112 3.55 -7.52 21.67
N LEU A 113 4.11 -7.57 22.88
CA LEU A 113 3.55 -8.33 24.01
C LEU A 113 2.58 -7.51 24.87
N VAL A 114 2.66 -6.18 24.87
CA VAL A 114 1.72 -5.35 25.64
C VAL A 114 0.36 -5.37 24.93
N PRO A 115 -0.68 -6.02 25.48
CA PRO A 115 -1.94 -6.30 24.77
C PRO A 115 -2.74 -5.06 24.36
N ARG A 116 -2.38 -3.89 24.91
CA ARG A 116 -3.01 -2.59 24.64
C ARG A 116 -2.29 -1.76 23.56
N LEU A 117 -1.17 -2.24 23.02
CA LEU A 117 -0.34 -1.51 22.05
C LEU A 117 0.20 -2.43 20.92
N PRO A 118 -0.61 -3.20 20.16
CA PRO A 118 -0.08 -3.98 19.05
C PRO A 118 0.34 -3.06 17.89
N LEU A 119 1.57 -2.56 17.97
CA LEU A 119 2.17 -1.56 17.09
C LEU A 119 3.18 -2.22 16.14
N TRP A 120 2.73 -3.22 15.39
CA TRP A 120 3.60 -4.04 14.51
C TRP A 120 4.36 -3.21 13.48
N ARG A 121 3.79 -2.11 13.00
CA ARG A 121 4.44 -1.20 12.04
C ARG A 121 5.54 -0.41 12.71
N GLU A 122 5.35 -0.01 13.96
CA GLU A 122 6.35 0.64 14.80
C GLU A 122 7.49 -0.30 15.17
N THR A 123 7.17 -1.58 15.44
CA THR A 123 8.17 -2.66 15.62
C THR A 123 8.97 -2.88 14.35
N VAL A 124 8.31 -3.02 13.19
CA VAL A 124 8.98 -3.16 11.88
C VAL A 124 9.78 -1.91 11.55
N PHE A 125 9.27 -0.71 11.83
CA PHE A 125 9.98 0.55 11.63
C PHE A 125 11.27 0.58 12.43
N LEU A 126 11.20 0.32 13.74
CA LEU A 126 12.36 0.38 14.62
C LEU A 126 13.38 -0.70 14.25
N ALA A 127 12.94 -1.95 14.10
CA ALA A 127 13.81 -3.07 13.77
C ALA A 127 14.45 -2.94 12.38
N ALA A 128 13.69 -2.53 11.36
CA ALA A 128 14.22 -2.35 10.01
C ALA A 128 15.13 -1.13 9.89
N ALA A 129 14.87 -0.04 10.63
CA ALA A 129 15.75 1.13 10.65
C ALA A 129 17.11 0.80 11.28
N VAL A 130 17.13 0.11 12.42
CA VAL A 130 18.37 -0.35 13.08
C VAL A 130 19.12 -1.37 12.21
N SER A 131 18.40 -2.28 11.55
CA SER A 131 19.01 -3.27 10.65
C SER A 131 19.60 -2.63 9.40
N LEU A 132 18.88 -1.69 8.77
CA LEU A 132 19.35 -0.97 7.58
C LEU A 132 20.58 -0.12 7.91
N GLN A 133 20.57 0.58 9.06
CA GLN A 133 21.72 1.36 9.51
C GLN A 133 22.97 0.47 9.70
N SER A 134 22.80 -0.69 10.35
CA SER A 134 23.88 -1.66 10.55
C SER A 134 24.41 -2.21 9.22
N ALA A 135 23.53 -2.54 8.27
CA ALA A 135 23.93 -3.04 6.95
C ALA A 135 24.73 -2.00 6.15
N VAL A 136 24.30 -0.74 6.14
CA VAL A 136 25.02 0.35 5.49
C VAL A 136 26.37 0.61 6.17
N PHE A 137 26.41 0.59 7.51
CA PHE A 137 27.66 0.72 8.26
C PHE A 137 28.68 -0.35 7.88
N LEU A 138 28.26 -1.62 7.83
CA LEU A 138 29.14 -2.74 7.47
C LEU A 138 29.65 -2.62 6.02
N LEU A 139 28.82 -2.15 5.10
CA LEU A 139 29.23 -1.92 3.72
C LEU A 139 30.26 -0.79 3.62
N VAL A 140 30.02 0.32 4.31
CA VAL A 140 30.90 1.49 4.31
C VAL A 140 32.25 1.14 4.94
N THR A 141 32.26 0.47 6.09
CA THR A 141 33.52 0.12 6.78
C THR A 141 34.36 -0.89 6.00
N ALA A 142 33.74 -1.69 5.13
CA ALA A 142 34.45 -2.58 4.20
C ALA A 142 34.97 -1.88 2.94
N SER A 143 34.46 -0.68 2.62
CA SER A 143 34.75 0.03 1.36
C SER A 143 35.64 1.27 1.55
N VAL A 144 35.61 1.87 2.73
CA VAL A 144 36.34 3.10 3.08
C VAL A 144 37.40 2.75 4.09
N ASP A 145 38.67 2.87 3.74
CA ASP A 145 39.77 2.69 4.68
C ASP A 145 40.15 4.05 5.27
N ARG A 146 39.62 4.35 6.47
CA ARG A 146 39.93 5.56 7.22
C ARG A 146 40.61 5.18 8.52
N THR A 147 41.80 5.73 8.74
CA THR A 147 42.54 5.58 9.99
C THR A 147 41.84 6.32 11.14
N ARG A 148 41.94 5.75 12.34
CA ARG A 148 41.46 6.39 13.57
C ARG A 148 42.41 7.53 13.96
N PRO A 149 41.97 8.50 14.79
CA PRO A 149 42.85 9.55 15.30
C PRO A 149 44.09 8.97 15.99
N ASP A 150 45.25 9.60 15.78
CA ASP A 150 46.54 9.17 16.36
C ASP A 150 46.73 9.74 17.78
N VAL A 151 45.86 9.31 18.69
CA VAL A 151 45.87 9.73 20.09
C VAL A 151 45.77 8.53 21.03
N GLU A 152 46.03 8.74 22.32
CA GLU A 152 45.81 7.70 23.34
C GLU A 152 44.33 7.31 23.40
N ARG A 153 44.02 6.05 23.08
CA ARG A 153 42.66 5.49 23.00
C ARG A 153 42.28 4.80 24.31
N LEU A 154 41.03 5.00 24.74
CA LEU A 154 40.48 4.39 25.95
C LEU A 154 39.76 3.06 25.71
N ASP A 155 39.56 2.67 24.45
CA ASP A 155 38.94 1.40 24.06
C ASP A 155 39.84 0.62 23.10
N ASP A 156 39.75 -0.70 23.15
CA ASP A 156 40.33 -1.56 22.12
C ASP A 156 39.66 -1.28 20.76
N SER A 157 40.49 -1.15 19.72
CA SER A 157 40.03 -0.85 18.38
C SER A 157 39.84 -2.13 17.56
N PRO A 158 38.61 -2.46 17.13
CA PRO A 158 38.42 -3.54 16.16
C PRO A 158 39.12 -3.21 14.83
N PRO A 159 39.46 -4.22 14.00
CA PRO A 159 40.14 -4.05 12.72
C PRO A 159 39.19 -3.53 11.63
N THR A 160 38.46 -2.46 11.94
CA THR A 160 37.46 -1.82 11.09
C THR A 160 37.76 -0.33 10.96
N SER A 161 37.35 0.23 9.82
CA SER A 161 37.54 1.64 9.49
C SER A 161 36.95 2.59 10.54
N SER A 162 37.55 3.77 10.69
CA SER A 162 37.03 4.83 11.55
C SER A 162 35.70 5.40 11.04
N TYR A 163 35.46 5.40 9.72
CA TYR A 163 34.25 5.96 9.12
C TYR A 163 33.24 4.88 8.70
N THR A 164 31.93 5.03 8.97
CA THR A 164 31.28 5.97 9.91
C THR A 164 31.36 5.44 11.34
N SER A 165 31.08 6.26 12.36
CA SER A 165 30.92 5.74 13.73
C SER A 165 29.69 4.82 13.87
N GLY A 166 29.94 3.52 14.04
CA GLY A 166 28.90 2.50 14.21
C GLY A 166 28.03 2.72 15.45
N HIS A 167 28.64 3.06 16.61
CA HIS A 167 27.91 3.34 17.84
C HIS A 167 27.00 4.55 17.73
N THR A 168 27.47 5.65 17.14
CA THR A 168 26.65 6.84 16.91
C THR A 168 25.51 6.54 15.94
N GLY A 169 25.77 5.81 14.85
CA GLY A 169 24.74 5.43 13.89
C GLY A 169 23.65 4.53 14.49
N ALA A 170 24.06 3.50 15.24
CA ALA A 170 23.16 2.56 15.90
C ALA A 170 22.32 3.26 16.99
N ALA A 171 22.95 4.11 17.81
CA ALA A 171 22.24 4.96 18.77
C ALA A 171 21.24 5.89 18.08
N THR A 172 21.59 6.46 16.93
CA THR A 172 20.68 7.33 16.17
C THR A 172 19.45 6.55 15.69
N ALA A 173 19.66 5.41 15.04
CA ALA A 173 18.56 4.58 14.53
C ALA A 173 17.61 4.11 15.65
N LEU A 174 18.16 3.75 16.82
CA LEU A 174 17.35 3.34 17.97
C LEU A 174 16.67 4.53 18.66
N TYR A 175 17.44 5.45 19.26
CA TYR A 175 16.87 6.47 20.14
C TYR A 175 16.11 7.55 19.38
N ALA A 176 16.55 7.97 18.20
CA ALA A 176 15.75 8.88 17.37
C ALA A 176 14.53 8.14 16.79
N GLY A 177 14.63 6.84 16.50
CA GLY A 177 13.48 6.00 16.16
C GLY A 177 12.44 5.97 17.28
N LEU A 178 12.86 5.77 18.54
CA LEU A 178 11.99 5.85 19.71
C LEU A 178 11.38 7.25 19.87
N ALA A 179 12.14 8.32 19.62
CA ALA A 179 11.63 9.69 19.67
C ALA A 179 10.51 9.91 18.63
N VAL A 180 10.66 9.39 17.41
CA VAL A 180 9.62 9.39 16.38
C VAL A 180 8.36 8.65 16.87
N LEU A 181 8.52 7.50 17.51
CA LEU A 181 7.39 6.74 18.08
C LEU A 181 6.69 7.49 19.22
N VAL A 182 7.45 8.11 20.13
CA VAL A 182 6.92 8.94 21.22
C VAL A 182 6.13 10.11 20.67
N LEU A 183 6.69 10.87 19.73
CA LEU A 183 6.06 12.05 19.15
C LEU A 183 4.80 11.71 18.34
N SER A 184 4.81 10.57 17.65
CA SER A 184 3.68 10.15 16.81
C SER A 184 2.54 9.50 17.58
N ARG A 185 2.80 8.87 18.75
CA ARG A 185 1.79 8.05 19.45
C ARG A 185 1.42 8.56 20.84
N VAL A 186 2.32 9.21 21.56
CA VAL A 186 2.03 9.68 22.93
C VAL A 186 1.27 11.02 22.86
N ARG A 187 0.14 11.11 23.55
CA ARG A 187 -0.68 12.34 23.65
C ARG A 187 -0.55 13.08 24.98
N ALA A 188 0.54 12.84 25.70
CA ALA A 188 0.83 13.46 26.99
C ALA A 188 1.78 14.67 26.84
N PRO A 189 1.70 15.68 27.74
CA PRO A 189 2.54 16.88 27.68
C PRO A 189 4.03 16.56 27.84
N TRP A 190 4.37 15.46 28.51
CA TRP A 190 5.75 15.01 28.70
C TRP A 190 6.38 14.36 27.45
N ARG A 191 5.63 14.17 26.35
CA ARG A 191 6.16 13.54 25.13
C ARG A 191 7.31 14.33 24.49
N ALA A 192 7.22 15.66 24.52
CA ALA A 192 8.20 16.55 23.91
C ALA A 192 9.53 16.53 24.69
N PRO A 193 9.54 16.70 26.03
CA PRO A 193 10.78 16.56 26.78
C PRO A 193 11.35 15.13 26.74
N LEU A 194 10.52 14.09 26.69
CA LEU A 194 11.03 12.71 26.51
C LEU A 194 11.67 12.50 25.14
N ALA A 195 11.04 12.98 24.06
CA ALA A 195 11.61 12.90 22.72
C ALA A 195 12.91 13.70 22.61
N ALA A 196 12.98 14.87 23.24
CA ALA A 196 14.21 15.67 23.30
C ALA A 196 15.32 14.90 24.05
N LEU A 197 15.00 14.25 25.16
CA LEU A 197 15.95 13.41 25.89
C LEU A 197 16.47 12.25 25.02
N LEU A 198 15.58 11.57 24.30
CA LEU A 198 15.94 10.48 23.38
C LEU A 198 16.82 10.97 22.23
N LEU A 199 16.55 12.16 21.67
CA LEU A 199 17.38 12.77 20.62
C LEU A 199 18.74 13.26 21.14
N ALA A 200 18.87 13.55 22.43
CA ALA A 200 20.15 13.92 23.04
C ALA A 200 21.12 12.73 23.15
N VAL A 201 20.60 11.51 23.33
CA VAL A 201 21.44 10.30 23.50
C VAL A 201 22.45 10.08 22.36
N PRO A 202 22.08 10.06 21.05
CA PRO A 202 23.04 9.84 19.97
C PRO A 202 24.11 10.94 19.87
N LEU A 203 23.78 12.18 20.26
CA LEU A 203 24.74 13.29 20.31
C LEU A 203 25.76 13.09 21.44
N LEU A 204 25.28 12.68 22.62
CA LEU A 204 26.14 12.35 23.76
C LEU A 204 27.03 11.13 23.47
N VAL A 205 26.49 10.09 22.81
CA VAL A 205 27.28 8.94 22.34
C VAL A 205 28.37 9.41 21.39
N GLY A 206 28.05 10.26 20.40
CA GLY A 206 29.03 10.86 19.50
C GLY A 206 30.15 11.59 20.23
N LEU A 207 29.81 12.48 21.17
CA LEU A 207 30.78 13.21 21.98
C LEU A 207 31.67 12.27 22.80
N ALA A 208 31.10 11.22 23.39
CA ALA A 208 31.87 10.21 24.13
C ALA A 208 32.86 9.48 23.21
N ARG A 209 32.51 9.20 21.95
CA ARG A 209 33.43 8.56 20.98
C ARG A 209 34.59 9.47 20.58
N LEU A 210 34.36 10.79 20.46
CA LEU A 210 35.43 11.77 20.24
C LEU A 210 36.35 11.87 21.46
N TYR A 211 35.78 12.03 22.65
CA TYR A 211 36.52 12.14 23.92
C TYR A 211 37.43 10.92 24.18
N ARG A 212 36.96 9.72 23.80
CA ARG A 212 37.72 8.46 23.93
C ARG A 212 38.77 8.25 22.83
N GLY A 213 38.90 9.18 21.90
CA GLY A 213 39.88 9.13 20.80
C GLY A 213 39.56 8.09 19.73
N MET A 214 38.29 7.65 19.64
CA MET A 214 37.94 6.49 18.80
C MET A 214 37.59 6.87 17.36
N HIS A 215 37.22 8.13 17.12
CA HIS A 215 36.63 8.61 15.87
C HIS A 215 36.92 10.09 15.66
N HIS A 216 36.96 10.51 14.40
CA HIS A 216 36.97 11.92 13.99
C HIS A 216 35.56 12.55 14.08
N PRO A 217 35.41 13.88 14.23
CA PRO A 217 34.11 14.57 14.20
C PRO A 217 33.22 14.18 13.00
N THR A 218 33.80 14.03 11.82
CA THR A 218 33.09 13.65 10.60
C THR A 218 32.70 12.17 10.56
N ASP A 219 33.38 11.29 11.30
CA ASP A 219 32.94 9.91 11.49
C ASP A 219 31.64 9.87 12.30
N VAL A 220 31.56 10.71 13.35
CA VAL A 220 30.37 10.87 14.20
C VAL A 220 29.22 11.48 13.39
N ALA A 221 29.49 12.54 12.63
CA ALA A 221 28.50 13.14 11.73
C ALA A 221 27.99 12.14 10.69
N GLY A 222 28.89 11.34 10.09
CA GLY A 222 28.53 10.25 9.18
C GLY A 222 27.65 9.20 9.84
N GLY A 223 27.90 8.87 11.10
CA GLY A 223 27.05 8.00 11.91
C GLY A 223 25.63 8.56 12.10
N LEU A 224 25.52 9.83 12.51
CA LEU A 224 24.23 10.53 12.67
C LEU A 224 23.44 10.56 11.35
N VAL A 225 24.11 10.88 10.24
CA VAL A 225 23.50 10.92 8.90
C VAL A 225 23.02 9.53 8.49
N ASN A 226 23.86 8.51 8.64
CA ASN A 226 23.51 7.13 8.29
C ASN A 226 22.25 6.66 9.07
N GLY A 227 22.23 6.84 10.40
CA GLY A 227 21.07 6.48 11.22
C GLY A 227 19.80 7.27 10.87
N SER A 228 19.94 8.58 10.61
CA SER A 228 18.81 9.44 10.22
C SER A 228 18.24 9.07 8.85
N LEU A 229 19.10 8.79 7.87
CA LEU A 229 18.69 8.33 6.54
C LEU A 229 17.99 6.97 6.63
N SER A 230 18.49 6.02 7.43
CA SER A 230 17.81 4.74 7.65
C SER A 230 16.40 4.93 8.22
N LEU A 231 16.22 5.85 9.17
CA LEU A 231 14.91 6.20 9.72
C LEU A 231 13.99 6.84 8.67
N LEU A 232 14.52 7.69 7.78
CA LEU A 232 13.73 8.31 6.71
C LEU A 232 13.31 7.30 5.64
N VAL A 233 14.23 6.44 5.20
CA VAL A 233 13.99 5.40 4.20
C VAL A 233 12.95 4.40 4.70
N VAL A 234 13.11 3.90 5.92
CA VAL A 234 12.18 2.95 6.52
C VAL A 234 10.89 3.63 6.94
N GLY A 235 10.93 4.84 7.50
CA GLY A 235 9.75 5.61 7.90
C GLY A 235 8.80 5.88 6.74
N ARG A 236 9.33 6.25 5.56
CA ARG A 236 8.51 6.43 4.34
C ARG A 236 7.84 5.15 3.84
N ALA A 237 8.38 3.97 4.15
CA ALA A 237 7.83 2.69 3.70
C ALA A 237 6.97 1.98 4.74
N ALA A 238 7.32 2.12 6.03
CA ALA A 238 6.70 1.41 7.14
C ALA A 238 5.57 2.24 7.79
N LEU A 239 5.70 3.58 7.82
CA LEU A 239 4.72 4.49 8.46
C LEU A 239 3.77 5.15 7.44
N ALA A 240 4.09 5.15 6.15
CA ALA A 240 3.12 5.50 5.10
C ALA A 240 2.20 4.30 4.80
N GLY A 241 0.91 4.46 5.06
CA GLY A 241 -0.12 3.48 4.74
C GLY A 241 -0.43 2.56 5.91
N HIS A 242 -1.46 2.89 6.68
CA HIS A 242 -2.56 2.03 7.16
C HIS A 242 -3.38 2.94 8.06
N SER A 243 -4.32 3.64 7.42
CA SER A 243 -5.42 4.31 8.08
C SER A 243 -6.28 3.20 8.67
N TRP A 244 -6.46 3.17 9.99
CA TRP A 244 -7.78 2.80 10.46
C TRP A 244 -8.64 3.97 9.99
N ALA A 245 -9.42 3.77 8.92
CA ALA A 245 -10.39 4.78 8.54
C ALA A 245 -11.29 4.97 9.77
N ALA A 246 -11.27 6.16 10.38
CA ALA A 246 -12.45 6.49 11.17
C ALA A 246 -13.58 6.54 10.15
N ARG A 247 -14.64 5.82 10.51
CA ARG A 247 -15.92 5.84 9.84
C ARG A 247 -16.24 7.31 9.51
N PRO A 248 -16.63 7.65 8.26
CA PRO A 248 -17.33 8.91 8.08
C PRO A 248 -18.48 8.97 9.11
N PRO A 249 -18.87 10.16 9.58
CA PRO A 249 -20.06 10.32 10.41
C PRO A 249 -21.19 9.46 9.82
N ALA A 250 -21.91 8.70 10.64
CA ALA A 250 -22.89 7.72 10.14
C ALA A 250 -23.98 8.34 9.27
N ASP A 251 -24.16 9.66 9.40
CA ASP A 251 -25.05 10.55 8.68
C ASP A 251 -24.38 11.28 7.50
N ALA A 252 -23.10 11.07 7.19
CA ALA A 252 -22.39 11.83 6.14
C ALA A 252 -23.04 11.66 4.76
N THR A 253 -23.47 10.44 4.42
CA THR A 253 -24.21 10.16 3.18
C THR A 253 -25.59 10.80 3.22
N ASP A 254 -26.31 10.72 4.35
CA ASP A 254 -27.64 11.32 4.49
C ASP A 254 -27.58 12.86 4.42
N ILE A 255 -26.55 13.46 5.03
CA ILE A 255 -26.23 14.89 4.95
C ILE A 255 -25.93 15.27 3.50
N ALA A 256 -25.13 14.47 2.81
CA ALA A 256 -24.77 14.71 1.41
C ALA A 256 -25.99 14.65 0.49
N VAL A 257 -26.88 13.68 0.68
CA VAL A 257 -28.12 13.52 -0.07
C VAL A 257 -29.09 14.67 0.24
N ALA A 258 -29.29 15.02 1.51
CA ALA A 258 -30.16 16.12 1.90
C ALA A 258 -29.65 17.48 1.38
N ALA A 259 -28.33 17.72 1.42
CA ALA A 259 -27.72 18.91 0.83
C ALA A 259 -27.90 18.94 -0.70
N ALA A 260 -27.85 17.77 -1.36
CA ALA A 260 -28.05 17.65 -2.78
C ALA A 260 -29.49 17.96 -3.22
N GLU A 261 -30.49 17.56 -2.44
CA GLU A 261 -31.92 17.72 -2.75
C GLU A 261 -32.45 19.15 -2.52
N GLY A 262 -31.79 19.95 -1.68
CA GLY A 262 -32.20 21.33 -1.33
C GLY A 262 -31.63 22.47 -2.19
N ARG A 263 -31.01 22.18 -3.34
CA ARG A 263 -30.20 23.17 -4.10
C ARG A 263 -31.02 24.19 -4.90
N PRO A 264 -30.85 25.52 -4.69
CA PRO A 264 -31.11 26.52 -5.72
C PRO A 264 -29.99 26.50 -6.78
N ALA A 265 -30.34 26.72 -8.05
CA ALA A 265 -29.41 26.69 -9.19
C ALA A 265 -28.27 27.73 -9.04
N PRO A 266 -26.99 27.32 -9.02
CA PRO A 266 -25.87 28.26 -8.88
C PRO A 266 -25.57 29.05 -10.15
N VAL A 267 -25.02 30.26 -9.97
CA VAL A 267 -24.63 31.20 -11.05
C VAL A 267 -23.19 30.95 -11.54
N ARG A 268 -22.40 30.10 -10.87
CA ARG A 268 -20.99 29.77 -11.20
C ARG A 268 -20.68 28.31 -10.91
N LYS A 269 -19.82 27.69 -11.74
CA LYS A 269 -19.27 26.33 -11.53
C LYS A 269 -18.48 26.27 -10.22
N GLN A 270 -18.94 25.48 -9.26
CA GLN A 270 -18.24 25.29 -7.98
C GLN A 270 -17.66 23.87 -7.89
N ALA A 271 -16.35 23.75 -7.73
CA ALA A 271 -15.67 22.48 -7.50
C ALA A 271 -14.97 22.47 -6.13
N ALA A 272 -14.68 21.28 -5.61
CA ALA A 272 -13.78 21.10 -4.47
C ALA A 272 -12.79 19.98 -4.75
N VAL A 273 -11.52 20.16 -4.36
CA VAL A 273 -10.49 19.14 -4.47
C VAL A 273 -10.23 18.52 -3.11
N ILE A 274 -10.55 17.25 -2.95
CA ILE A 274 -10.24 16.46 -1.76
C ILE A 274 -8.87 15.83 -1.96
N VAL A 275 -7.90 16.20 -1.12
CA VAL A 275 -6.48 15.86 -1.32
C VAL A 275 -5.94 15.07 -0.16
N ASN A 276 -5.34 13.92 -0.44
CA ASN A 276 -4.50 13.23 0.52
C ASN A 276 -3.08 13.85 0.54
N PRO A 277 -2.71 14.61 1.59
CA PRO A 277 -1.43 15.34 1.61
C PRO A 277 -0.21 14.41 1.73
N THR A 278 -0.39 13.14 2.12
CA THR A 278 0.72 12.20 2.30
C THR A 278 1.27 11.67 0.98
N VAL A 279 0.47 11.73 -0.08
CA VAL A 279 0.81 11.23 -1.42
C VAL A 279 0.79 12.33 -2.49
N THR A 280 0.56 13.58 -2.10
CA THR A 280 0.43 14.72 -3.01
C THR A 280 1.37 15.85 -2.59
N ASP A 281 2.34 16.17 -3.44
CA ASP A 281 3.28 17.27 -3.21
C ASP A 281 2.75 18.63 -3.72
N THR A 282 3.43 19.71 -3.33
CA THR A 282 3.06 21.08 -3.73
C THR A 282 3.09 21.28 -5.24
N ALA A 283 4.09 20.71 -5.93
CA ALA A 283 4.21 20.82 -7.38
C ALA A 283 3.03 20.18 -8.12
N THR A 284 2.54 19.03 -7.64
CA THR A 284 1.32 18.39 -8.15
C THR A 284 0.11 19.27 -7.91
N ARG A 285 -0.06 19.81 -6.69
CA ARG A 285 -1.17 20.72 -6.37
C ARG A 285 -1.20 21.94 -7.30
N ASP A 286 -0.05 22.55 -7.56
CA ASP A 286 0.04 23.73 -8.43
C ASP A 286 -0.30 23.40 -9.88
N ARG A 287 0.12 22.22 -10.38
CA ARG A 287 -0.30 21.73 -11.70
C ARG A 287 -1.81 21.49 -11.77
N LEU A 288 -2.40 20.90 -10.73
CA LEU A 288 -3.86 20.68 -10.69
C LEU A 288 -4.63 22.01 -10.68
N ARG A 289 -4.15 23.02 -9.94
CA ARG A 289 -4.72 24.38 -9.95
C ARG A 289 -4.70 24.98 -11.36
N LEU A 290 -3.58 24.84 -12.08
CA LEU A 290 -3.46 25.34 -13.44
C LEU A 290 -4.47 24.66 -14.38
N VAL A 291 -4.62 23.34 -14.30
CA VAL A 291 -5.57 22.58 -15.12
C VAL A 291 -7.02 22.96 -14.78
N LEU A 292 -7.36 23.10 -13.49
CA LEU A 292 -8.69 23.57 -13.05
C LEU A 292 -9.01 24.96 -13.61
N ALA A 293 -8.06 25.90 -13.50
CA ALA A 293 -8.23 27.25 -14.02
C ALA A 293 -8.42 27.27 -15.55
N GLN A 294 -7.70 26.42 -16.29
CA GLN A 294 -7.86 26.26 -17.74
C GLN A 294 -9.27 25.77 -18.13
N HIS A 295 -9.97 25.07 -17.24
CA HIS A 295 -11.33 24.56 -17.45
C HIS A 295 -12.41 25.45 -16.81
N GLY A 296 -12.05 26.66 -16.37
CA GLY A 296 -12.96 27.65 -15.81
C GLY A 296 -13.31 27.44 -14.33
N TYR A 297 -12.60 26.55 -13.63
CA TYR A 297 -12.69 26.38 -12.19
C TYR A 297 -11.64 27.26 -11.51
N HIS A 298 -12.05 28.48 -11.18
CA HIS A 298 -11.23 29.44 -10.42
C HIS A 298 -11.52 29.33 -8.92
N ASP A 299 -10.54 29.67 -8.09
CA ASP A 299 -10.65 29.68 -6.62
C ASP A 299 -11.15 28.36 -5.99
N THR A 300 -10.85 27.23 -6.63
CA THR A 300 -11.26 25.91 -6.15
C THR A 300 -10.58 25.58 -4.82
N PRO A 301 -11.31 25.30 -3.73
CA PRO A 301 -10.73 24.89 -2.47
C PRO A 301 -10.04 23.53 -2.57
N PHE A 302 -8.82 23.45 -2.04
CA PHE A 302 -8.08 22.20 -1.83
C PHE A 302 -8.22 21.83 -0.36
N ILE A 303 -8.99 20.79 -0.08
CA ILE A 303 -9.34 20.35 1.27
C ILE A 303 -8.52 19.11 1.60
N ASP A 304 -7.63 19.24 2.57
CA ASP A 304 -6.74 18.16 2.97
C ASP A 304 -7.49 17.14 3.83
N THR A 305 -7.36 15.86 3.46
CA THR A 305 -7.83 14.75 4.28
C THR A 305 -6.95 14.59 5.51
N THR A 306 -7.48 13.94 6.54
CA THR A 306 -6.72 13.61 7.74
C THR A 306 -6.54 12.10 7.87
N ALA A 307 -5.69 11.66 8.80
CA ALA A 307 -5.55 10.23 9.08
C ALA A 307 -6.84 9.63 9.67
N GLN A 308 -7.61 10.46 10.39
CA GLN A 308 -8.88 10.09 11.01
C GLN A 308 -10.00 10.09 9.97
N ASP A 309 -10.04 11.05 9.07
CA ASP A 309 -11.04 11.17 8.02
C ASP A 309 -10.35 11.20 6.65
N PRO A 310 -10.26 10.04 5.97
CA PRO A 310 -9.56 9.90 4.69
C PRO A 310 -10.26 10.56 3.49
N GLY A 311 -11.32 11.33 3.70
CA GLY A 311 -11.99 12.10 2.65
C GLY A 311 -13.51 12.16 2.74
N GLY A 312 -14.14 11.37 3.61
CA GLY A 312 -15.59 11.28 3.70
C GLY A 312 -16.22 12.55 4.25
N GLY A 313 -15.76 13.02 5.41
CA GLY A 313 -16.28 14.24 6.04
C GLY A 313 -15.90 15.51 5.27
N GLN A 314 -14.71 15.56 4.65
CA GLN A 314 -14.33 16.67 3.76
C GLN A 314 -15.25 16.75 2.53
N THR A 315 -15.63 15.60 1.98
CA THR A 315 -16.58 15.52 0.85
C THR A 315 -17.97 15.98 1.28
N ALA A 316 -18.49 15.47 2.40
CA ALA A 316 -19.78 15.90 2.92
C ALA A 316 -19.83 17.41 3.20
N GLY A 317 -18.77 17.97 3.78
CA GLY A 317 -18.64 19.42 4.00
C GLY A 317 -18.60 20.22 2.70
N ALA A 318 -17.89 19.74 1.68
CA ALA A 318 -17.85 20.38 0.36
C ALA A 318 -19.22 20.36 -0.34
N LEU A 319 -19.97 19.26 -0.22
CA LEU A 319 -21.33 19.15 -0.75
C LEU A 319 -22.29 20.10 -0.02
N GLY A 320 -22.20 20.18 1.32
CA GLY A 320 -22.95 21.16 2.11
C GLY A 320 -22.63 22.61 1.77
N ALA A 321 -21.42 22.89 1.28
CA ALA A 321 -21.00 24.19 0.78
C ALA A 321 -21.43 24.47 -0.68
N GLY A 322 -22.10 23.52 -1.35
CA GLY A 322 -22.63 23.70 -2.71
C GLY A 322 -21.70 23.26 -3.84
N ALA A 323 -20.69 22.43 -3.57
CA ALA A 323 -19.83 21.88 -4.62
C ALA A 323 -20.64 21.05 -5.64
N GLU A 324 -20.50 21.40 -6.92
CA GLU A 324 -21.14 20.73 -8.06
C GLU A 324 -20.20 19.72 -8.75
N LEU A 325 -18.92 19.70 -8.34
CA LEU A 325 -17.90 18.78 -8.81
C LEU A 325 -16.94 18.47 -7.67
N ILE A 326 -16.71 17.18 -7.42
CA ILE A 326 -15.66 16.74 -6.51
C ILE A 326 -14.50 16.19 -7.33
N VAL A 327 -13.28 16.66 -7.02
CA VAL A 327 -12.04 16.12 -7.55
C VAL A 327 -11.33 15.40 -6.41
N VAL A 328 -11.01 14.12 -6.57
CA VAL A 328 -10.26 13.36 -5.55
C VAL A 328 -8.83 13.13 -6.00
N CYS A 329 -7.85 13.64 -5.26
CA CYS A 329 -6.43 13.31 -5.43
C CYS A 329 -5.96 12.46 -4.26
N GLY A 330 -5.85 11.16 -4.50
CA GLY A 330 -5.46 10.19 -3.49
C GLY A 330 -5.25 8.79 -4.06
N GLY A 331 -5.10 7.81 -3.15
CA GLY A 331 -5.10 6.39 -3.48
C GLY A 331 -6.47 5.75 -3.29
N ASP A 332 -6.53 4.42 -3.43
CA ASP A 332 -7.77 3.64 -3.44
C ASP A 332 -8.65 3.87 -2.19
N GLY A 333 -8.05 3.93 -1.00
CA GLY A 333 -8.79 4.21 0.24
C GLY A 333 -9.44 5.61 0.29
N THR A 334 -8.73 6.65 -0.20
CA THR A 334 -9.28 8.01 -0.32
C THR A 334 -10.41 8.04 -1.36
N VAL A 335 -10.21 7.38 -2.50
CA VAL A 335 -11.22 7.26 -3.55
C VAL A 335 -12.47 6.56 -3.02
N ARG A 336 -12.32 5.46 -2.26
CA ARG A 336 -13.44 4.76 -1.62
C ARG A 336 -14.23 5.68 -0.71
N THR A 337 -13.58 6.39 0.22
CA THR A 337 -14.30 7.24 1.18
C THR A 337 -15.00 8.42 0.52
N VAL A 338 -14.41 8.98 -0.54
CA VAL A 338 -15.05 10.04 -1.33
C VAL A 338 -16.23 9.48 -2.13
N ALA A 339 -16.08 8.30 -2.74
CA ALA A 339 -17.15 7.63 -3.48
C ALA A 339 -18.33 7.23 -2.58
N ASP A 340 -18.04 6.76 -1.36
CA ASP A 340 -19.03 6.42 -0.34
C ASP A 340 -19.86 7.65 0.09
N ALA A 341 -19.21 8.80 0.26
CA ALA A 341 -19.88 10.07 0.55
C ALA A 341 -20.67 10.63 -0.64
N LEU A 342 -20.25 10.34 -1.87
CA LEU A 342 -20.93 10.78 -3.09
C LEU A 342 -22.06 9.85 -3.56
N ALA A 343 -22.16 8.64 -3.01
CA ALA A 343 -23.11 7.63 -3.43
C ALA A 343 -24.55 8.19 -3.41
N GLY A 344 -25.22 8.20 -4.57
CA GLY A 344 -26.59 8.66 -4.72
C GLY A 344 -26.79 10.18 -4.78
N THR A 345 -25.74 11.00 -4.61
CA THR A 345 -25.85 12.47 -4.62
C THR A 345 -26.02 13.07 -6.02
N GLY A 346 -25.63 12.31 -7.05
CA GLY A 346 -25.57 12.77 -8.45
C GLY A 346 -24.45 13.78 -8.75
N VAL A 347 -23.66 14.18 -7.75
CA VAL A 347 -22.54 15.10 -7.96
C VAL A 347 -21.38 14.35 -8.64
N PRO A 348 -20.87 14.84 -9.79
CA PRO A 348 -19.79 14.18 -10.51
C PRO A 348 -18.48 14.16 -9.71
N LEU A 349 -17.74 13.06 -9.88
CA LEU A 349 -16.39 12.84 -9.39
C LEU A 349 -15.37 12.88 -10.53
N VAL A 350 -14.23 13.54 -10.33
CA VAL A 350 -13.02 13.37 -11.16
C VAL A 350 -11.95 12.66 -10.34
N LEU A 351 -11.44 11.56 -10.89
CA LEU A 351 -10.39 10.75 -10.27
C LEU A 351 -9.00 11.28 -10.66
N VAL A 352 -8.22 11.70 -9.67
CA VAL A 352 -6.82 12.10 -9.84
C VAL A 352 -5.93 11.07 -9.14
N PRO A 353 -5.25 10.19 -9.90
CA PRO A 353 -4.50 9.07 -9.34
C PRO A 353 -3.20 9.54 -8.69
N CYS A 354 -3.23 9.73 -7.38
CA CYS A 354 -2.08 10.17 -6.58
C CYS A 354 -1.51 9.01 -5.71
N GLY A 355 -2.18 7.86 -5.65
CA GLY A 355 -1.75 6.69 -4.85
C GLY A 355 -0.89 5.67 -5.59
N THR A 356 -0.56 4.57 -4.90
CA THR A 356 0.24 3.47 -5.46
C THR A 356 -0.57 2.54 -6.35
N GLY A 357 -1.81 2.23 -5.95
CA GLY A 357 -2.68 1.28 -6.65
C GLY A 357 -3.46 1.89 -7.79
N ASN A 358 -4.32 2.86 -7.44
CA ASN A 358 -5.20 3.58 -8.36
C ASN A 358 -6.05 2.60 -9.19
N LEU A 359 -6.60 1.59 -8.51
CA LEU A 359 -7.32 0.46 -9.09
C LEU A 359 -8.49 0.92 -9.94
N LEU A 360 -9.34 1.80 -9.41
CA LEU A 360 -10.49 2.32 -10.13
C LEU A 360 -10.03 3.09 -11.39
N ALA A 361 -9.07 4.00 -11.24
CA ALA A 361 -8.54 4.77 -12.37
C ALA A 361 -7.94 3.87 -13.47
N ARG A 362 -7.22 2.79 -13.11
CA ARG A 362 -6.67 1.82 -14.06
C ARG A 362 -7.75 1.04 -14.80
N ASN A 363 -8.77 0.56 -14.09
CA ASN A 363 -9.86 -0.20 -14.71
C ASN A 363 -10.72 0.68 -15.62
N LEU A 364 -10.78 1.98 -15.35
CA LEU A 364 -11.45 2.97 -16.20
C LEU A 364 -10.57 3.48 -17.36
N GLY A 365 -9.32 3.03 -17.46
CA GLY A 365 -8.40 3.44 -18.53
C GLY A 365 -7.91 4.88 -18.43
N LEU A 366 -7.93 5.49 -17.23
CA LEU A 366 -7.49 6.87 -17.05
C LEU A 366 -5.96 7.01 -17.15
N PRO A 367 -5.46 8.17 -17.61
CA PRO A 367 -4.06 8.53 -17.47
C PRO A 367 -3.63 8.40 -16.00
N LEU A 368 -2.40 7.94 -15.76
CA LEU A 368 -1.86 7.80 -14.40
C LEU A 368 -1.07 9.02 -13.94
N GLY A 369 -0.84 10.00 -14.83
CA GLY A 369 -0.33 11.31 -14.48
C GLY A 369 -1.44 12.15 -13.85
N PRO A 370 -1.27 12.73 -12.64
CA PRO A 370 -2.33 13.48 -11.96
C PRO A 370 -2.95 14.60 -12.80
N ALA A 371 -2.12 15.45 -13.41
CA ALA A 371 -2.58 16.57 -14.24
C ALA A 371 -3.30 16.07 -15.51
N ASP A 372 -2.78 15.03 -16.14
CA ASP A 372 -3.36 14.44 -17.35
C ASP A 372 -4.71 13.79 -17.05
N ALA A 373 -4.83 13.08 -15.92
CA ALA A 373 -6.07 12.46 -15.48
C ALA A 373 -7.14 13.51 -15.17
N LEU A 374 -6.75 14.59 -14.49
CA LEU A 374 -7.63 15.72 -14.22
C LEU A 374 -8.12 16.36 -15.51
N ALA A 375 -7.22 16.69 -16.44
CA ALA A 375 -7.58 17.29 -17.72
C ALA A 375 -8.51 16.38 -18.52
N ALA A 376 -8.18 15.08 -18.59
CA ALA A 376 -8.97 14.09 -19.31
C ALA A 376 -10.37 13.88 -18.68
N GLY A 377 -10.47 13.94 -17.34
CA GLY A 377 -11.75 13.89 -16.63
C GLY A 377 -12.59 15.15 -16.86
N LEU A 378 -12.01 16.34 -16.75
CA LEU A 378 -12.72 17.62 -16.93
C LEU A 378 -13.19 17.86 -18.36
N ALA A 379 -12.49 17.32 -19.36
CA ALA A 379 -12.91 17.32 -20.76
C ALA A 379 -13.83 16.14 -21.13
N GLY A 380 -14.08 15.25 -20.16
CA GLY A 380 -14.87 14.04 -20.33
C GLY A 380 -16.37 14.25 -20.20
N GLU A 381 -17.10 13.16 -20.36
CA GLU A 381 -18.55 13.10 -20.20
C GLU A 381 -18.90 12.38 -18.89
N PRO A 382 -20.02 12.75 -18.23
CA PRO A 382 -20.49 12.05 -17.04
C PRO A 382 -20.89 10.62 -17.39
N ARG A 383 -20.36 9.65 -16.63
CA ARG A 383 -20.76 8.24 -16.68
C ARG A 383 -21.14 7.78 -15.28
N THR A 384 -22.22 7.02 -15.19
CA THR A 384 -22.63 6.38 -13.94
C THR A 384 -21.87 5.08 -13.76
N LEU A 385 -21.32 4.88 -12.57
CA LEU A 385 -20.69 3.64 -12.13
C LEU A 385 -21.47 3.05 -10.96
N ASP A 386 -21.47 1.74 -10.90
CA ASP A 386 -22.01 0.96 -9.80
C ASP A 386 -21.03 0.99 -8.63
N LEU A 387 -21.59 1.01 -7.42
CA LEU A 387 -20.83 0.79 -6.18
C LEU A 387 -21.31 -0.49 -5.53
N GLY A 388 -20.41 -1.24 -4.89
CA GLY A 388 -20.84 -2.31 -4.02
C GLY A 388 -21.11 -1.76 -2.61
N ARG A 389 -22.31 -1.98 -2.08
CA ARG A 389 -22.64 -1.75 -0.66
C ARG A 389 -22.33 -3.02 0.12
N ILE A 390 -21.49 -2.94 1.14
CA ILE A 390 -21.06 -4.06 1.95
C ILE A 390 -21.46 -3.82 3.40
N GLU A 391 -22.04 -4.82 4.05
CA GLU A 391 -22.43 -4.80 5.47
C GLU A 391 -22.07 -6.12 6.15
N GLY A 392 -21.85 -6.09 7.46
CA GLY A 392 -21.53 -7.30 8.20
C GLY A 392 -21.35 -7.03 9.69
N ASP A 393 -21.13 -8.11 10.45
CA ASP A 393 -20.99 -8.00 11.91
C ASP A 393 -19.85 -7.05 12.28
N GLY A 394 -20.04 -6.14 13.23
CA GLY A 394 -18.93 -5.34 13.77
C GLY A 394 -18.40 -4.19 12.89
N PHE A 395 -19.04 -3.88 11.75
CA PHE A 395 -18.72 -2.69 10.95
C PHE A 395 -20.00 -2.15 10.24
N PRO A 396 -20.06 -0.85 9.85
CA PRO A 396 -21.24 -0.29 9.18
C PRO A 396 -21.48 -0.91 7.81
N ALA A 397 -22.67 -0.67 7.28
CA ALA A 397 -22.81 -0.61 5.83
C ALA A 397 -21.92 0.50 5.25
N ALA A 398 -21.06 0.16 4.29
CA ALA A 398 -20.21 1.10 3.56
C ALA A 398 -20.21 0.75 2.08
N HIS A 399 -19.80 1.66 1.22
CA HIS A 399 -19.57 1.37 -0.18
C HIS A 399 -18.10 1.01 -0.47
N PHE A 400 -17.90 0.17 -1.48
CA PHE A 400 -16.61 -0.16 -2.05
C PHE A 400 -16.64 0.04 -3.56
N THR A 401 -15.49 0.41 -4.11
CA THR A 401 -15.31 0.75 -5.52
C THR A 401 -14.64 -0.38 -6.30
N ALA A 402 -13.80 -1.17 -5.63
CA ALA A 402 -12.97 -2.19 -6.25
C ALA A 402 -13.39 -3.60 -5.83
N MET A 403 -13.06 -4.01 -4.60
CA MET A 403 -13.23 -5.39 -4.14
C MET A 403 -13.48 -5.45 -2.63
N ALA A 404 -14.21 -6.46 -2.19
CA ALA A 404 -14.36 -6.85 -0.79
C ALA A 404 -14.18 -8.37 -0.69
N GLY A 405 -13.83 -8.89 0.49
CA GLY A 405 -13.55 -10.32 0.57
C GLY A 405 -13.47 -10.88 1.98
N ALA A 406 -13.36 -12.21 2.04
CA ALA A 406 -13.15 -12.94 3.28
C ALA A 406 -12.25 -14.17 3.06
N GLY A 407 -11.61 -14.66 4.12
CA GLY A 407 -10.69 -15.81 4.06
C GLY A 407 -9.27 -15.40 3.66
N LEU A 408 -8.54 -16.23 2.89
CA LEU A 408 -7.09 -16.13 2.70
C LEU A 408 -6.57 -14.77 2.25
N ASP A 409 -7.28 -13.99 1.46
CA ASP A 409 -6.79 -12.64 1.09
C ASP A 409 -6.75 -11.75 2.34
N ALA A 410 -7.87 -11.73 3.06
CA ALA A 410 -8.01 -11.07 4.34
C ALA A 410 -7.18 -11.74 5.46
N ALA A 411 -6.92 -13.06 5.42
CA ALA A 411 -6.08 -13.82 6.36
C ALA A 411 -4.60 -13.78 5.99
N MET A 412 -4.20 -13.46 4.77
CA MET A 412 -2.82 -13.14 4.46
C MET A 412 -2.52 -11.71 4.90
N LEU A 413 -3.54 -10.85 4.96
CA LEU A 413 -3.53 -9.59 5.67
C LEU A 413 -3.61 -9.75 7.21
N GLU A 414 -4.35 -10.74 7.75
CA GLU A 414 -4.61 -10.91 9.20
C GLU A 414 -3.74 -12.01 9.89
N GLU A 415 -3.23 -12.99 9.14
CA GLU A 415 -2.60 -14.24 9.58
C GLU A 415 -1.22 -14.46 8.92
N THR A 416 -0.48 -13.40 8.56
CA THR A 416 0.98 -13.48 8.70
C THR A 416 1.33 -13.56 10.18
N SER A 417 1.09 -14.73 10.78
CA SER A 417 1.50 -15.07 12.13
C SER A 417 3.02 -14.96 12.30
N ASP A 418 3.43 -14.13 13.25
CA ASP A 418 4.81 -13.74 13.57
C ASP A 418 5.70 -14.86 14.18
N ARG A 419 5.18 -16.09 14.32
CA ARG A 419 5.98 -17.21 14.86
C ARG A 419 6.57 -18.14 13.80
N ALA A 420 6.20 -17.98 12.52
CA ALA A 420 6.74 -18.80 11.43
C ALA A 420 7.61 -18.03 10.43
N LYS A 421 8.01 -16.80 10.78
CA LYS A 421 9.01 -16.01 10.05
C LYS A 421 10.36 -15.88 10.77
N SER A 422 10.49 -16.45 11.96
CA SER A 422 11.68 -16.29 12.81
C SER A 422 12.71 -17.42 12.73
N ALA A 423 12.60 -18.37 11.77
CA ALA A 423 13.49 -19.54 11.77
C ALA A 423 14.38 -19.80 10.54
N LEU A 424 14.09 -19.33 9.31
CA LEU A 424 15.01 -19.47 8.15
C LEU A 424 14.59 -18.49 7.03
N GLY A 425 15.55 -17.80 6.37
CA GLY A 425 15.37 -16.68 5.40
C GLY A 425 14.54 -16.93 4.12
N TRP A 426 14.99 -16.54 2.92
CA TRP A 426 14.27 -16.67 1.61
C TRP A 426 13.40 -17.94 1.41
N PRO A 427 13.78 -19.14 1.92
CA PRO A 427 12.91 -20.30 1.91
C PRO A 427 11.57 -20.13 2.64
N ALA A 428 11.45 -19.29 3.69
CA ALA A 428 10.19 -18.98 4.40
C ALA A 428 9.21 -18.16 3.56
N TYR A 429 9.65 -17.40 2.56
CA TYR A 429 8.74 -16.69 1.65
C TYR A 429 8.11 -17.67 0.65
N VAL A 430 8.91 -18.63 0.16
CA VAL A 430 8.44 -19.78 -0.61
C VAL A 430 7.56 -20.70 0.25
N LEU A 431 7.88 -20.89 1.53
CA LEU A 431 7.10 -21.65 2.51
C LEU A 431 5.84 -20.92 2.99
N ALA A 432 5.81 -19.58 3.01
CA ALA A 432 4.63 -18.76 3.32
C ALA A 432 3.66 -18.76 2.15
N GLY A 433 4.18 -18.63 0.92
CA GLY A 433 3.43 -18.94 -0.30
C GLY A 433 2.90 -20.38 -0.28
N ALA A 434 3.72 -21.36 0.12
CA ALA A 434 3.31 -22.76 0.28
C ALA A 434 2.34 -23.01 1.46
N LYS A 435 2.38 -22.19 2.52
CA LYS A 435 1.44 -22.21 3.66
C LYS A 435 0.10 -21.59 3.27
N GLY A 436 0.08 -20.56 2.43
CA GLY A 436 -1.15 -20.09 1.77
C GLY A 436 -1.82 -21.22 0.98
N LEU A 437 -1.04 -22.13 0.39
CA LEU A 437 -1.57 -23.35 -0.24
C LEU A 437 -2.20 -24.35 0.76
N ARG A 438 -1.91 -24.20 2.06
CA ARG A 438 -2.36 -25.03 3.19
C ARG A 438 -3.30 -24.31 4.16
N ALA A 439 -3.65 -23.04 3.93
CA ALA A 439 -4.56 -22.28 4.79
C ALA A 439 -5.86 -23.06 5.09
N PRO A 440 -6.43 -22.91 6.30
CA PRO A 440 -7.64 -23.62 6.65
C PRO A 440 -8.75 -23.22 5.68
N ARG A 441 -9.47 -24.23 5.18
CA ARG A 441 -10.64 -23.97 4.35
C ARG A 441 -11.75 -23.49 5.28
N MET A 442 -12.38 -22.38 4.93
CA MET A 442 -13.62 -21.93 5.55
C MET A 442 -14.80 -22.69 4.95
N ARG A 443 -15.74 -23.08 5.82
CA ARG A 443 -17.07 -23.46 5.39
C ARG A 443 -17.93 -22.21 5.44
N LEU A 444 -18.50 -21.89 4.29
CA LEU A 444 -19.37 -20.76 4.09
C LEU A 444 -20.66 -21.23 3.44
N ALA A 445 -21.73 -20.49 3.69
CA ALA A 445 -22.96 -20.62 2.97
C ALA A 445 -23.22 -19.30 2.24
N VAL A 446 -23.59 -19.40 0.97
CA VAL A 446 -23.74 -18.25 0.08
C VAL A 446 -25.15 -18.27 -0.49
N SER A 447 -25.93 -17.23 -0.24
CA SER A 447 -27.18 -16.97 -0.96
C SER A 447 -26.94 -15.85 -1.97
N LEU A 448 -27.33 -16.07 -3.22
CA LEU A 448 -27.22 -15.08 -4.30
C LEU A 448 -28.64 -14.76 -4.79
N ASP A 449 -28.99 -13.48 -4.83
CA ASP A 449 -30.25 -12.95 -5.36
C ASP A 449 -31.52 -13.63 -4.80
N GLY A 450 -31.50 -13.99 -3.50
CA GLY A 450 -32.60 -14.71 -2.85
C GLY A 450 -32.77 -16.17 -3.29
N GLY A 451 -31.82 -16.70 -4.06
CA GLY A 451 -31.77 -18.09 -4.49
C GLY A 451 -31.46 -19.07 -3.36
N PRO A 452 -31.43 -20.38 -3.67
CA PRO A 452 -31.13 -21.42 -2.68
C PRO A 452 -29.73 -21.27 -2.11
N GLU A 453 -29.59 -21.53 -0.81
CA GLU A 453 -28.31 -21.44 -0.10
C GLU A 453 -27.28 -22.45 -0.64
N LEU A 454 -26.15 -21.92 -1.10
CA LEU A 454 -25.03 -22.68 -1.62
C LEU A 454 -24.00 -22.89 -0.53
N HIS A 455 -24.00 -24.08 0.08
CA HIS A 455 -22.92 -24.46 0.97
C HIS A 455 -21.63 -24.71 0.18
N ARG A 456 -20.57 -24.00 0.55
CA ARG A 456 -19.25 -24.08 -0.07
C ARG A 456 -18.18 -24.28 0.97
N THR A 457 -17.06 -24.82 0.50
CA THR A 457 -15.82 -24.85 1.25
C THR A 457 -14.79 -24.16 0.38
N ALA A 458 -14.22 -23.08 0.90
CA ALA A 458 -13.31 -22.22 0.14
C ALA A 458 -12.12 -21.83 1.02
N ARG A 459 -11.05 -21.39 0.38
CA ARG A 459 -9.93 -20.74 1.05
C ARG A 459 -10.11 -19.23 1.08
N MET A 460 -10.76 -18.68 0.07
CA MET A 460 -10.97 -17.24 -0.11
C MET A 460 -12.27 -17.02 -0.88
N VAL A 461 -12.97 -15.95 -0.55
CA VAL A 461 -14.02 -15.38 -1.38
C VAL A 461 -13.69 -13.93 -1.67
N LEU A 462 -13.90 -13.53 -2.92
CA LEU A 462 -13.67 -12.18 -3.41
C LEU A 462 -14.94 -11.71 -4.10
N ILE A 463 -15.44 -10.57 -3.68
CA ILE A 463 -16.55 -9.84 -4.27
C ILE A 463 -15.93 -8.66 -5.02
N ALA A 464 -16.13 -8.59 -6.33
CA ALA A 464 -15.46 -7.64 -7.19
C ALA A 464 -16.47 -6.77 -7.95
N ASN A 465 -16.21 -5.46 -7.96
CA ASN A 465 -16.86 -4.48 -8.82
C ASN A 465 -16.00 -4.14 -10.05
N ILE A 466 -14.68 -4.36 -9.97
CA ILE A 466 -13.75 -4.16 -11.08
C ILE A 466 -12.94 -5.43 -11.36
N GLY A 467 -12.57 -5.66 -12.61
CA GLY A 467 -11.99 -6.94 -12.99
C GLY A 467 -10.49 -7.12 -12.74
N THR A 468 -9.75 -6.02 -12.56
CA THR A 468 -8.30 -6.07 -12.40
C THR A 468 -7.81 -5.40 -11.11
N VAL A 469 -6.81 -6.00 -10.49
CA VAL A 469 -6.10 -5.46 -9.32
C VAL A 469 -4.67 -5.02 -9.69
N GLN A 470 -3.91 -4.57 -8.70
CA GLN A 470 -2.53 -4.15 -8.89
C GLN A 470 -1.69 -5.28 -9.52
N ALA A 471 -0.66 -4.89 -10.29
CA ALA A 471 0.19 -5.80 -11.07
C ALA A 471 -0.47 -6.51 -12.27
N GLY A 472 -1.67 -6.08 -12.69
CA GLY A 472 -2.33 -6.60 -13.90
C GLY A 472 -2.95 -7.98 -13.69
N ALA A 473 -3.03 -8.46 -12.45
CA ALA A 473 -3.79 -9.64 -12.12
C ALA A 473 -5.29 -9.32 -12.31
N ALA A 474 -5.97 -10.19 -13.04
CA ALA A 474 -7.41 -10.11 -13.23
C ALA A 474 -8.05 -11.25 -12.44
N PRO A 475 -8.26 -11.10 -11.12
CA PRO A 475 -8.86 -12.17 -10.32
C PRO A 475 -10.27 -12.46 -10.81
N VAL A 476 -10.97 -11.45 -11.34
CA VAL A 476 -12.34 -11.56 -11.86
C VAL A 476 -12.46 -10.78 -13.18
N PRO A 477 -11.85 -11.25 -14.29
CA PRO A 477 -11.68 -10.46 -15.51
C PRO A 477 -12.98 -9.93 -16.15
N ALA A 478 -14.12 -10.56 -15.84
CA ALA A 478 -15.43 -10.21 -16.36
C ALA A 478 -16.16 -9.12 -15.55
N ALA A 479 -15.62 -8.71 -14.40
CA ALA A 479 -16.25 -7.70 -13.56
C ALA A 479 -16.15 -6.32 -14.20
N ARG A 480 -17.29 -5.64 -14.26
CA ARG A 480 -17.46 -4.32 -14.87
C ARG A 480 -18.20 -3.43 -13.89
N PRO A 481 -17.72 -2.19 -13.65
CA PRO A 481 -18.34 -1.29 -12.68
C PRO A 481 -19.55 -0.55 -13.26
N ASP A 482 -20.17 -1.03 -14.34
CA ASP A 482 -21.24 -0.35 -15.08
C ASP A 482 -22.30 -1.32 -15.64
N ASP A 483 -22.34 -2.59 -15.18
CA ASP A 483 -23.26 -3.62 -15.68
C ASP A 483 -24.43 -3.97 -14.72
N GLY A 484 -24.52 -3.26 -13.59
CA GLY A 484 -25.55 -3.43 -12.57
C GLY A 484 -25.41 -4.73 -11.77
N LEU A 485 -24.22 -5.36 -11.78
CA LEU A 485 -23.92 -6.60 -11.10
C LEU A 485 -22.59 -6.49 -10.32
N LEU A 486 -22.43 -7.36 -9.32
CA LEU A 486 -21.15 -7.66 -8.70
C LEU A 486 -20.75 -9.09 -9.05
N ASP A 487 -19.45 -9.37 -9.03
CA ASP A 487 -18.93 -10.71 -9.28
C ASP A 487 -18.36 -11.35 -8.00
N LEU A 488 -18.76 -12.58 -7.70
CA LEU A 488 -18.21 -13.41 -6.62
C LEU A 488 -17.27 -14.45 -7.21
N ALA A 489 -16.01 -14.45 -6.76
CA ALA A 489 -15.06 -15.52 -6.98
C ALA A 489 -14.84 -16.33 -5.70
N VAL A 490 -15.11 -17.64 -5.76
CA VAL A 490 -14.92 -18.59 -4.67
C VAL A 490 -13.71 -19.46 -4.99
N PHE A 491 -12.62 -19.28 -4.24
CA PHE A 491 -11.38 -20.00 -4.45
C PHE A 491 -11.32 -21.25 -3.56
N ASP A 492 -11.36 -22.45 -4.16
CA ASP A 492 -11.10 -23.74 -3.47
C ASP A 492 -9.95 -24.53 -4.13
N PRO A 493 -8.76 -23.95 -4.35
CA PRO A 493 -7.65 -24.71 -4.91
C PRO A 493 -7.18 -25.81 -3.95
N ARG A 494 -7.04 -27.03 -4.49
CA ARG A 494 -6.61 -28.23 -3.75
C ARG A 494 -5.21 -28.65 -4.14
N GLY A 495 -4.28 -28.61 -3.17
CA GLY A 495 -2.87 -28.94 -3.38
C GLY A 495 -2.17 -28.01 -4.39
N ALA A 496 -0.87 -28.21 -4.61
CA ALA A 496 -0.09 -27.35 -5.51
C ALA A 496 -0.65 -27.31 -6.94
N GLY A 497 -1.15 -28.44 -7.45
CA GLY A 497 -1.77 -28.52 -8.78
C GLY A 497 -3.11 -27.79 -8.91
N GLY A 498 -3.87 -27.63 -7.81
CA GLY A 498 -5.08 -26.80 -7.79
C GLY A 498 -4.76 -25.32 -7.87
N TRP A 499 -3.69 -24.89 -7.22
CA TRP A 499 -3.19 -23.52 -7.27
C TRP A 499 -2.60 -23.13 -8.62
N LEU A 500 -1.82 -24.02 -9.23
CA LEU A 500 -1.33 -23.82 -10.60
C LEU A 500 -2.50 -23.72 -11.60
N ARG A 501 -3.55 -24.53 -11.41
CA ARG A 501 -4.77 -24.42 -12.22
C ARG A 501 -5.54 -23.13 -11.94
N ALA A 502 -5.63 -22.67 -10.69
CA ALA A 502 -6.23 -21.38 -10.36
C ALA A 502 -5.47 -20.23 -11.05
N ALA A 503 -4.14 -20.20 -10.92
CA ALA A 503 -3.29 -19.24 -11.61
C ALA A 503 -3.48 -19.30 -13.14
N GLY A 504 -3.57 -20.52 -13.70
CA GLY A 504 -3.87 -20.71 -15.12
C GLY A 504 -5.24 -20.17 -15.55
N VAL A 505 -6.28 -20.29 -14.71
CA VAL A 505 -7.62 -19.71 -14.97
C VAL A 505 -7.55 -18.18 -14.95
N LEU A 506 -6.89 -17.59 -13.96
CA LEU A 506 -6.71 -16.14 -13.86
C LEU A 506 -5.92 -15.57 -15.05
N LEU A 507 -4.85 -16.26 -15.46
CA LEU A 507 -4.02 -15.84 -16.60
C LEU A 507 -4.72 -16.01 -17.95
N ARG A 508 -5.54 -17.05 -18.13
CA ARG A 508 -6.29 -17.28 -19.38
C ARG A 508 -7.50 -16.36 -19.53
N GLY A 509 -8.11 -15.96 -18.41
CA GLY A 509 -9.20 -14.99 -18.40
C GLY A 509 -8.78 -13.58 -18.83
N GLY A 510 -7.49 -13.22 -18.70
CA GLY A 510 -6.94 -11.96 -19.21
C GLY A 510 -6.67 -11.91 -20.72
N GLY A 511 -6.90 -13.01 -21.46
CA GLY A 511 -6.53 -13.15 -22.88
C GLY A 511 -7.66 -13.01 -23.91
N ARG A 512 -8.92 -12.84 -23.49
CA ARG A 512 -10.08 -12.67 -24.39
C ARG A 512 -10.88 -11.42 -24.03
N GLY A 513 -10.34 -10.26 -24.39
CA GLY A 513 -11.11 -9.01 -24.50
C GLY A 513 -11.87 -8.98 -25.84
N GLY A 514 -12.80 -9.90 -26.03
CA GLY A 514 -13.67 -9.94 -27.20
C GLY A 514 -14.96 -10.68 -26.87
N ASP A 515 -16.02 -9.91 -26.63
CA ASP A 515 -17.43 -10.24 -26.79
C ASP A 515 -17.86 -11.69 -26.52
N THR A 516 -17.50 -12.24 -25.37
CA THR A 516 -18.25 -13.39 -24.83
C THR A 516 -19.42 -12.85 -24.02
N GLU A 517 -20.57 -12.83 -24.66
CA GLU A 517 -21.89 -12.64 -24.06
C GLU A 517 -22.04 -13.56 -22.83
N LYS A 518 -22.30 -12.96 -21.65
CA LYS A 518 -22.53 -13.70 -20.39
C LYS A 518 -23.83 -14.53 -20.55
N PRO A 519 -23.89 -15.81 -20.12
CA PRO A 519 -25.15 -16.56 -20.11
C PRO A 519 -26.17 -15.85 -19.22
N GLY A 520 -27.27 -15.37 -19.83
CA GLY A 520 -28.28 -14.56 -19.16
C GLY A 520 -29.01 -15.32 -18.05
N ALA A 521 -29.32 -14.62 -16.96
CA ALA A 521 -30.11 -15.09 -15.83
C ALA A 521 -31.62 -15.25 -16.14
N ASN A 522 -32.02 -15.41 -17.41
CA ASN A 522 -33.41 -15.57 -17.83
C ASN A 522 -33.54 -16.73 -18.82
N GLY A 523 -33.81 -17.94 -18.30
CA GLY A 523 -34.29 -19.09 -19.08
C GLY A 523 -35.48 -19.73 -18.35
N PRO A 524 -36.54 -20.18 -19.05
CA PRO A 524 -37.86 -20.39 -18.45
C PRO A 524 -37.94 -21.63 -17.57
N VAL A 525 -38.79 -21.57 -16.55
CA VAL A 525 -39.24 -22.70 -15.72
C VAL A 525 -40.13 -23.65 -16.54
N PRO A 526 -39.84 -24.97 -16.61
CA PRO A 526 -40.83 -25.96 -16.99
C PRO A 526 -41.41 -26.65 -15.75
N GLY A 527 -42.72 -26.59 -15.62
CA GLY A 527 -43.50 -27.22 -14.54
C GLY A 527 -43.66 -28.73 -14.67
N THR A 528 -43.91 -29.33 -13.49
CA THR A 528 -44.78 -30.48 -13.17
C THR A 528 -45.00 -31.58 -14.20
N GLY A 529 -44.52 -32.79 -13.87
CA GLY A 529 -44.94 -34.05 -14.50
C GLY A 529 -44.33 -35.31 -13.87
N GLY A 530 -45.00 -35.87 -12.86
CA GLY A 530 -45.20 -37.31 -12.61
C GLY A 530 -44.05 -38.35 -12.61
N ARG A 531 -43.82 -38.88 -11.40
CA ARG A 531 -43.66 -40.31 -11.00
C ARG A 531 -42.43 -41.15 -11.41
N ASP A 532 -41.84 -41.68 -10.32
CA ASP A 532 -41.28 -43.02 -10.11
C ASP A 532 -40.02 -43.46 -10.87
N ALA A 533 -38.88 -43.43 -10.18
CA ALA A 533 -37.98 -44.58 -10.08
C ALA A 533 -36.93 -44.36 -8.98
N ALA A 534 -36.97 -45.22 -7.96
CA ALA A 534 -35.93 -45.37 -6.97
C ALA A 534 -34.61 -45.80 -7.65
N GLY A 535 -33.70 -44.85 -7.80
CA GLY A 535 -32.34 -45.08 -8.32
C GLY A 535 -31.33 -44.46 -7.38
N ARG A 536 -30.67 -45.30 -6.58
CA ARG A 536 -29.47 -44.95 -5.81
C ARG A 536 -28.42 -44.34 -6.76
N SER A 537 -28.28 -43.01 -6.75
CA SER A 537 -27.15 -42.33 -7.40
C SER A 537 -26.19 -41.82 -6.34
N ARG A 538 -25.30 -42.73 -5.92
CA ARG A 538 -23.94 -42.35 -5.54
C ARG A 538 -23.22 -41.94 -6.83
N ALA A 539 -22.47 -40.84 -6.73
CA ALA A 539 -21.46 -40.36 -7.65
C ALA A 539 -21.93 -39.61 -8.90
N ALA A 540 -21.80 -38.28 -8.84
CA ALA A 540 -20.95 -37.55 -9.79
C ALA A 540 -20.56 -36.22 -9.16
N GLY A 541 -19.50 -36.24 -8.34
CA GLY A 541 -18.73 -35.03 -8.10
C GLY A 541 -18.10 -34.63 -9.43
N SER A 542 -18.78 -33.77 -10.19
CA SER A 542 -18.09 -33.05 -11.26
C SER A 542 -16.89 -32.37 -10.61
N ALA A 543 -15.70 -32.58 -11.18
CA ALA A 543 -14.48 -31.99 -10.68
C ALA A 543 -14.58 -30.46 -10.85
N ARG A 544 -15.21 -29.79 -9.88
CA ARG A 544 -15.36 -28.35 -9.86
C ARG A 544 -13.97 -27.72 -9.91
N GLY A 545 -13.82 -26.71 -10.76
CA GLY A 545 -12.57 -26.02 -10.98
C GLY A 545 -12.03 -25.42 -9.67
N PRO A 546 -10.75 -25.02 -9.64
CA PRO A 546 -10.14 -24.44 -8.44
C PRO A 546 -10.70 -23.06 -8.06
N VAL A 547 -11.50 -22.44 -8.95
CA VAL A 547 -12.19 -21.17 -8.77
C VAL A 547 -13.60 -21.32 -9.37
N GLU A 548 -14.62 -20.93 -8.60
CA GLU A 548 -16.01 -20.77 -9.07
C GLU A 548 -16.30 -19.28 -9.20
N PHE A 549 -16.94 -18.87 -10.30
CA PHE A 549 -17.34 -17.48 -10.54
C PHE A 549 -18.87 -17.40 -10.60
N HIS A 550 -19.42 -16.36 -9.98
CA HIS A 550 -20.84 -16.05 -9.99
C HIS A 550 -21.02 -14.55 -10.17
N THR A 551 -22.12 -14.14 -10.77
CA THR A 551 -22.58 -12.75 -10.79
C THR A 551 -23.84 -12.62 -9.94
N PHE A 552 -24.04 -11.50 -9.29
CA PHE A 552 -25.20 -11.27 -8.41
C PHE A 552 -25.52 -9.79 -8.27
N ARG A 553 -26.73 -9.46 -7.84
CA ARG A 553 -27.10 -8.12 -7.34
C ARG A 553 -27.01 -8.04 -5.83
N ARG A 554 -27.44 -9.09 -5.12
CA ARG A 554 -27.30 -9.22 -3.68
C ARG A 554 -26.73 -10.58 -3.31
N ALA A 555 -25.74 -10.60 -2.42
CA ALA A 555 -25.17 -11.81 -1.86
C ALA A 555 -25.16 -11.74 -0.34
N GLU A 556 -25.51 -12.84 0.30
CA GLU A 556 -25.39 -13.03 1.74
C GLU A 556 -24.46 -14.21 2.00
N LEU A 557 -23.35 -13.93 2.68
CA LEU A 557 -22.34 -14.91 3.05
C LEU A 557 -22.39 -15.10 4.56
N SER A 558 -22.56 -16.35 4.99
CA SER A 558 -22.44 -16.74 6.39
C SER A 558 -21.27 -17.72 6.57
N PHE A 559 -20.52 -17.55 7.65
CA PHE A 559 -19.35 -18.34 7.97
C PHE A 559 -19.59 -19.14 9.24
N THR A 560 -19.12 -20.39 9.27
CA THR A 560 -19.25 -21.24 10.47
C THR A 560 -18.36 -20.82 11.65
N ARG A 561 -17.38 -19.95 11.40
CA ARG A 561 -16.47 -19.34 12.39
C ARG A 561 -16.12 -17.93 11.93
N PRO A 562 -15.79 -17.00 12.84
CA PRO A 562 -15.40 -15.66 12.45
C PRO A 562 -14.25 -15.72 11.43
N GLN A 563 -14.42 -15.04 10.30
CA GLN A 563 -13.40 -14.96 9.26
C GLN A 563 -12.81 -13.55 9.19
N PRO A 564 -11.51 -13.40 8.90
CA PRO A 564 -10.94 -12.15 8.41
C PRO A 564 -11.73 -11.64 7.21
N ARG A 565 -11.89 -10.32 7.12
CA ARG A 565 -12.60 -9.65 6.04
C ARG A 565 -11.86 -8.39 5.61
N GLU A 566 -12.06 -7.95 4.38
CA GLU A 566 -11.50 -6.70 3.85
C GLU A 566 -12.46 -5.97 2.92
N VAL A 567 -12.25 -4.65 2.76
CA VAL A 567 -13.01 -3.76 1.88
C VAL A 567 -12.05 -2.76 1.20
N ASP A 568 -11.91 -2.85 -0.12
CA ASP A 568 -10.95 -2.12 -0.97
C ASP A 568 -9.50 -2.14 -0.42
N GLY A 569 -9.09 -3.29 0.11
CA GLY A 569 -7.74 -3.48 0.68
C GLY A 569 -7.56 -3.00 2.12
N ASP A 570 -8.60 -2.43 2.74
CA ASP A 570 -8.58 -2.14 4.18
C ASP A 570 -9.16 -3.33 4.97
N PRO A 571 -8.45 -3.84 5.99
CA PRO A 571 -8.97 -4.91 6.83
C PRO A 571 -10.15 -4.40 7.65
N VAL A 572 -11.22 -5.19 7.72
CA VAL A 572 -12.32 -5.00 8.67
C VAL A 572 -12.31 -6.14 9.67
N GLY A 573 -12.83 -5.91 10.88
CA GLY A 573 -12.74 -6.90 11.96
C GLY A 573 -13.29 -8.28 11.55
N PRO A 574 -12.90 -9.38 12.21
CA PRO A 574 -13.47 -10.69 11.91
C PRO A 574 -14.97 -10.76 12.16
N GLY A 575 -15.69 -11.55 11.37
CA GLY A 575 -17.14 -11.73 11.57
C GLY A 575 -17.71 -12.99 10.96
N LEU A 576 -18.96 -13.29 11.30
CA LEU A 576 -19.68 -14.47 10.86
C LEU A 576 -20.56 -14.18 9.65
N ARG A 577 -20.85 -12.93 9.35
CA ARG A 577 -21.70 -12.51 8.24
C ARG A 577 -21.05 -11.43 7.40
N LEU A 578 -21.30 -11.50 6.10
CA LEU A 578 -20.95 -10.49 5.13
C LEU A 578 -22.03 -10.45 4.06
N ALA A 579 -22.69 -9.31 3.89
CA ALA A 579 -23.70 -9.10 2.87
C ALA A 579 -23.18 -8.04 1.90
N ALA A 580 -23.31 -8.29 0.61
CA ALA A 580 -22.95 -7.35 -0.45
C ALA A 580 -24.15 -7.12 -1.36
N GLU A 581 -24.37 -5.88 -1.76
CA GLU A 581 -25.42 -5.48 -2.68
C GLU A 581 -24.87 -4.46 -3.67
N VAL A 582 -25.16 -4.64 -4.96
CA VAL A 582 -24.84 -3.63 -5.97
C VAL A 582 -25.74 -2.41 -5.79
N ARG A 583 -25.18 -1.22 -5.95
CA ARG A 583 -25.89 0.06 -6.02
C ARG A 583 -25.72 0.59 -7.43
N PRO A 584 -26.64 0.26 -8.36
CA PRO A 584 -26.47 0.58 -9.75
C PRO A 584 -26.43 2.09 -9.98
N GLY A 585 -25.45 2.55 -10.75
CA GLY A 585 -25.25 3.96 -11.10
C GLY A 585 -25.11 4.91 -9.91
N ALA A 586 -24.70 4.41 -8.74
CA ALA A 586 -24.62 5.20 -7.52
C ALA A 586 -23.56 6.31 -7.55
N LEU A 587 -22.54 6.19 -8.41
CA LEU A 587 -21.47 7.17 -8.52
C LEU A 587 -21.44 7.77 -9.92
N THR A 588 -21.52 9.10 -10.05
CA THR A 588 -21.28 9.77 -11.32
C THR A 588 -19.80 10.15 -11.43
N VAL A 589 -19.11 9.73 -12.48
CA VAL A 589 -17.68 10.03 -12.72
C VAL A 589 -17.51 10.68 -14.08
N LEU A 590 -16.74 11.76 -14.16
CA LEU A 590 -16.37 12.35 -15.46
C LEU A 590 -15.21 11.57 -16.05
N LEU A 591 -15.42 11.01 -17.25
CA LEU A 591 -14.46 10.14 -17.89
C LEU A 591 -14.28 10.53 -19.36
N PRO A 592 -13.07 10.36 -19.94
CA PRO A 592 -12.81 10.67 -21.34
C PRO A 592 -13.81 9.96 -22.26
N ALA A 593 -14.19 10.62 -23.35
CA ALA A 593 -14.99 10.01 -24.40
C ALA A 593 -14.29 8.76 -24.92
N ARG A 594 -15.03 7.65 -25.12
CA ARG A 594 -14.46 6.44 -25.73
C ARG A 594 -14.09 6.77 -27.18
N GLU A 595 -12.84 6.54 -27.59
CA GLU A 595 -12.51 6.47 -29.02
C GLU A 595 -13.43 5.41 -29.66
N ARG A 596 -14.19 5.81 -30.68
CA ARG A 596 -15.16 4.95 -31.37
C ARG A 596 -14.49 4.01 -32.35
#